data_AF-A0A963X218-F1
#
_entry.id   AF-A0A963X218-F1
#
_cell.length_a   1.000
_cell.length_b   1.000
_cell.length_c   1.000
_cell.angle_alpha   90.00
_cell.angle_beta   90.00
_cell.angle_gamma   90.00
#
_symmetry.space_group_name_H-M   'P 1'
#
loop_
_entity.id
_entity.type
_entity.pdbx_description
1 polymer ?
#
loop_
_entity_poly.entity_id
_entity_poly.type
_entity_poly.pdbx_seq_one_letter_code
_entity_poly.pdbx_strand_id
1 'polypeptide(L)'
;MLCITDDDLLAQLTETLVNGAGAYDHLDITNYDAAGIKALFMHSEQIEGHILIQKFRTSQYLQRKGLTLTFSDNQFGKLSEQGFSLDERLGAVVRGDIILFVSFPVLRSILTVQEHFTEATAQEVNEFAQHPSFYVENPAVFKSHMDERCRKLIRGISKSKVLDDHSAEEIITRADSVGLALNEDGGRIVLPSVKRDLKTVLSFLEESVYKGIFSEETYLTNSKRPVTQTVHLTFLAYE
;
A
#
# COMPACT_ATOMS: atom_id res chain seq x y z
N MET A 1 -5.77 12.77 3.33
CA MET A 1 -6.82 11.77 2.98
C MET A 1 -6.41 11.14 1.68
N LEU A 2 -6.47 9.81 1.60
CA LEU A 2 -6.17 9.03 0.40
C LEU A 2 -7.48 8.55 -0.22
N CYS A 3 -7.47 8.22 -1.50
CA CYS A 3 -8.63 7.68 -2.21
C CYS A 3 -8.25 6.46 -3.05
N ILE A 4 -9.21 5.57 -3.26
CA ILE A 4 -9.13 4.43 -4.17
C ILE A 4 -10.50 4.21 -4.80
N THR A 5 -10.49 3.81 -6.06
CA THR A 5 -11.67 3.31 -6.79
C THR A 5 -11.34 1.86 -7.12
N ASP A 6 -12.14 0.94 -6.59
CA ASP A 6 -11.95 -0.51 -6.70
C ASP A 6 -13.33 -1.16 -6.61
N ASP A 7 -13.80 -1.67 -7.74
CA ASP A 7 -15.16 -2.18 -7.89
C ASP A 7 -15.42 -3.40 -7.00
N ASP A 8 -14.42 -4.25 -6.80
CA ASP A 8 -14.54 -5.45 -5.97
C ASP A 8 -14.64 -5.11 -4.48
N LEU A 9 -13.86 -4.14 -4.01
CA LEU A 9 -13.98 -3.60 -2.65
C LEU A 9 -15.32 -2.91 -2.43
N LEU A 10 -15.80 -2.15 -3.41
CA LEU A 10 -17.07 -1.44 -3.35
C LEU A 10 -18.25 -2.41 -3.39
N ALA A 11 -18.16 -3.49 -4.17
CA ALA A 11 -19.19 -4.52 -4.25
C ALA A 11 -19.47 -5.14 -2.88
N GLN A 12 -18.43 -5.50 -2.12
CA GLN A 12 -18.57 -6.05 -0.78
C GLN A 12 -19.32 -5.10 0.17
N LEU A 13 -19.05 -3.80 0.07
CA LEU A 13 -19.67 -2.78 0.93
C LEU A 13 -21.10 -2.43 0.51
N THR A 14 -21.35 -2.43 -0.80
CA THR A 14 -22.65 -2.12 -1.38
C THR A 14 -23.63 -3.28 -1.21
N GLU A 15 -23.15 -4.51 -1.29
CA GLU A 15 -23.95 -5.72 -0.98
C GLU A 15 -24.52 -5.64 0.44
N THR A 16 -23.71 -5.22 1.41
CA THR A 16 -24.17 -5.02 2.80
C THR A 16 -25.23 -3.93 2.93
N LEU A 17 -25.14 -2.86 2.14
CA LEU A 17 -26.19 -1.82 2.11
C LEU A 17 -27.50 -2.33 1.52
N VAL A 18 -27.44 -3.11 0.44
CA VAL A 18 -28.61 -3.60 -0.29
C VAL A 18 -29.35 -4.65 0.51
N ASN A 19 -28.63 -5.59 1.10
CA ASN A 19 -29.20 -6.72 1.83
C ASN A 19 -29.59 -6.35 3.27
N GLY A 20 -29.03 -5.27 3.80
CA GLY A 20 -29.22 -4.83 5.18
C GLY A 20 -28.53 -5.73 6.21
N ALA A 21 -28.40 -5.25 7.44
CA ALA A 21 -27.72 -5.99 8.51
C ALA A 21 -28.41 -7.31 8.87
N GLY A 22 -29.71 -7.46 8.59
CA GLY A 22 -30.50 -8.67 8.86
C GLY A 22 -30.27 -9.83 7.90
N ALA A 23 -29.55 -9.61 6.80
CA ALA A 23 -29.19 -10.67 5.85
C ALA A 23 -27.94 -11.47 6.27
N TYR A 24 -27.25 -11.03 7.31
CA TYR A 24 -26.04 -11.67 7.83
C TYR A 24 -26.35 -12.43 9.12
N ASP A 25 -25.63 -13.53 9.34
CA ASP A 25 -25.71 -14.26 10.61
C ASP A 25 -25.40 -13.33 11.79
N HIS A 26 -26.16 -13.50 12.87
CA HIS A 26 -25.89 -12.77 14.09
C HIS A 26 -24.51 -13.12 14.60
N LEU A 27 -23.67 -12.08 14.76
CA LEU A 27 -22.35 -12.25 15.33
C LEU A 27 -22.48 -12.61 16.82
N ASP A 28 -22.04 -13.81 17.18
CA ASP A 28 -21.89 -14.20 18.58
C ASP A 28 -20.68 -13.51 19.19
N ILE A 29 -20.95 -12.48 20.00
CA ILE A 29 -19.93 -11.71 20.72
C ILE A 29 -19.65 -12.23 22.13
N THR A 30 -20.26 -13.35 22.54
CA THR A 30 -20.03 -13.92 23.88
C THR A 30 -18.57 -14.33 24.10
N ASN A 31 -17.85 -14.65 23.02
CA ASN A 31 -16.41 -14.85 23.01
C ASN A 31 -15.71 -13.79 22.13
N TYR A 32 -15.44 -12.62 22.71
CA TYR A 32 -14.81 -11.49 22.03
C TYR A 32 -13.50 -11.81 21.31
N ASP A 33 -12.66 -12.66 21.87
CA ASP A 33 -11.37 -12.99 21.26
C ASP A 33 -11.54 -13.90 20.03
N ALA A 34 -12.66 -14.64 19.93
CA ALA A 34 -13.02 -15.44 18.76
C ALA A 34 -13.83 -14.68 17.71
N ALA A 35 -14.53 -13.60 18.10
CA ALA A 35 -15.42 -12.85 17.20
C ALA A 35 -14.69 -12.13 16.04
N GLY A 36 -13.40 -11.82 16.19
CA GLY A 36 -12.55 -11.37 15.09
C GLY A 36 -12.96 -10.05 14.43
N ILE A 37 -13.70 -9.18 15.13
CA ILE A 37 -14.23 -7.92 14.58
C ILE A 37 -13.09 -6.99 14.15
N LYS A 38 -13.08 -6.59 12.88
CA LYS A 38 -12.07 -5.69 12.29
C LYS A 38 -12.56 -4.26 12.13
N ALA A 39 -13.86 -4.06 11.93
CA ALA A 39 -14.46 -2.76 11.69
C ALA A 39 -15.95 -2.72 12.00
N LEU A 40 -16.44 -1.49 12.15
CA LEU A 40 -17.86 -1.15 12.22
C LEU A 40 -18.24 -0.39 10.95
N PHE A 41 -19.38 -0.75 10.37
CA PHE A 41 -19.95 -0.14 9.17
C PHE A 41 -21.26 0.54 9.55
N MET A 42 -21.43 1.79 9.13
CA MET A 42 -22.63 2.57 9.40
C MET A 42 -23.02 3.31 8.12
N HIS A 43 -24.31 3.38 7.81
CA HIS A 43 -24.77 4.27 6.74
C HIS A 43 -25.06 5.66 7.31
N SER A 44 -24.81 6.69 6.51
CA SER A 44 -25.21 8.06 6.87
C SER A 44 -26.71 8.25 6.59
N GLU A 45 -27.48 8.66 7.59
CA GLU A 45 -28.87 9.09 7.39
C GLU A 45 -28.96 10.45 6.68
N GLN A 46 -27.91 11.26 6.74
CA GLN A 46 -27.90 12.61 6.18
C GLN A 46 -27.45 12.65 4.72
N ILE A 47 -26.70 11.63 4.27
CA ILE A 47 -26.14 11.58 2.93
C ILE A 47 -26.31 10.17 2.38
N GLU A 48 -27.25 10.03 1.45
CA GLU A 48 -27.56 8.77 0.79
C GLU A 48 -26.31 8.17 0.12
N GLY A 49 -26.12 6.86 0.27
CA GLY A 49 -24.99 6.13 -0.32
C GLY A 49 -23.64 6.33 0.39
N HIS A 50 -23.57 7.09 1.48
CA HIS A 50 -22.34 7.18 2.28
C HIS A 50 -22.25 6.05 3.31
N ILE A 51 -21.14 5.30 3.26
CA ILE A 51 -20.78 4.31 4.27
C ILE A 51 -19.62 4.87 5.10
N LEU A 52 -19.83 4.96 6.41
CA LEU A 52 -18.83 5.35 7.39
C LEU A 52 -18.20 4.08 7.96
N ILE A 53 -16.87 4.02 7.91
CA ILE A 53 -16.12 2.84 8.31
C ILE A 53 -15.19 3.23 9.45
N GLN A 54 -15.37 2.59 10.60
CA GLN A 54 -14.51 2.75 11.75
C GLN A 54 -13.71 1.47 11.99
N LYS A 55 -12.41 1.62 12.20
CA LYS A 55 -11.57 0.50 12.62
C LYS A 55 -12.00 0.02 14.00
N PHE A 56 -12.21 -1.27 14.15
CA PHE A 56 -12.46 -1.89 15.45
C PHE A 56 -11.16 -2.46 16.01
N ARG A 57 -10.92 -2.25 17.30
CA ARG A 57 -9.78 -2.79 18.04
C ARG A 57 -10.29 -3.58 19.22
N THR A 58 -9.62 -4.68 19.52
CA THR A 58 -9.97 -5.48 20.70
C THR A 58 -9.80 -4.74 22.03
N SER A 59 -9.08 -3.62 22.06
CA SER A 59 -9.03 -2.71 23.20
C SER A 59 -10.35 -1.96 23.47
N GLN A 60 -11.27 -1.92 22.49
CA GLN A 60 -12.57 -1.26 22.64
C GLN A 60 -13.59 -2.13 23.39
N TYR A 61 -13.34 -3.43 23.58
CA TYR A 61 -14.24 -4.27 24.36
C TYR A 61 -14.30 -3.82 25.82
N LEU A 62 -15.51 -3.56 26.30
CA LEU A 62 -15.81 -3.20 27.68
C LEU A 62 -15.93 -4.46 28.54
N GLN A 63 -14.83 -5.21 28.62
CA GLN A 63 -14.39 -6.08 29.71
C GLN A 63 -13.29 -7.01 29.18
N ARG A 64 -12.03 -6.60 29.42
CA ARG A 64 -10.88 -7.50 29.33
C ARG A 64 -10.32 -7.68 30.73
N LYS A 65 -10.62 -8.83 31.35
CA LYS A 65 -10.04 -9.34 32.61
C LYS A 65 -9.73 -8.22 33.63
N GLY A 66 -10.76 -7.69 34.30
CA GLY A 66 -10.57 -6.62 35.28
C GLY A 66 -11.88 -6.00 35.77
N LEU A 67 -11.78 -4.85 36.44
CA LEU A 67 -12.90 -4.07 36.92
C LEU A 67 -13.19 -2.91 35.96
N THR A 68 -14.31 -2.98 35.24
CA THR A 68 -14.85 -1.84 34.48
C THR A 68 -15.91 -1.16 35.35
N LEU A 69 -15.77 0.15 35.57
CA LEU A 69 -16.73 0.94 36.34
C LEU A 69 -17.53 1.85 35.41
N THR A 70 -18.83 1.94 35.64
CA THR A 70 -19.69 3.00 35.11
C THR A 70 -19.89 4.05 36.20
N PHE A 71 -20.13 5.29 35.79
CA PHE A 71 -20.51 6.36 36.70
C PHE A 71 -21.86 6.93 36.26
N SER A 72 -22.87 6.76 37.10
CA SER A 72 -24.21 7.28 36.91
C SER A 72 -24.81 7.63 38.26
N ASP A 73 -25.73 8.60 38.30
CA ASP A 73 -26.42 9.01 39.53
C ASP A 73 -25.48 9.30 40.72
N ASN A 74 -24.33 9.91 40.40
CA ASN A 74 -23.27 10.23 41.34
C ASN A 74 -22.68 9.03 42.10
N GLN A 75 -22.73 7.83 41.50
CA GLN A 75 -22.22 6.60 42.08
C GLN A 75 -21.43 5.78 41.04
N PHE A 76 -20.41 5.06 41.52
CA PHE A 76 -19.69 4.09 40.70
C PHE A 76 -20.38 2.73 40.77
N GLY A 77 -20.81 2.22 39.62
CA GLY A 77 -21.30 0.86 39.44
C GLY A 77 -20.25 0.00 38.75
N LYS A 78 -20.25 -1.31 39.01
CA LYS A 78 -19.52 -2.25 38.17
C LYS A 78 -20.33 -2.48 36.89
N LEU A 79 -19.70 -2.32 35.73
CA LEU A 79 -20.31 -2.74 34.47
C LEU A 79 -20.35 -4.27 34.45
N SER A 80 -21.54 -4.86 34.52
CA SER A 80 -21.77 -6.31 34.40
C SER A 80 -22.00 -6.75 32.96
N GLU A 81 -22.55 -5.86 32.15
CA GLU A 81 -22.93 -6.14 30.76
C GLU A 81 -21.74 -6.11 29.81
N GLN A 82 -21.85 -6.94 28.78
CA GLN A 82 -20.95 -6.94 27.65
C GLN A 82 -21.21 -5.73 26.76
N GLY A 83 -20.13 -5.07 26.31
CA GLY A 83 -20.22 -3.93 25.40
C GLY A 83 -18.89 -3.60 24.76
N PHE A 84 -18.87 -2.55 23.94
CA PHE A 84 -17.65 -1.96 23.42
C PHE A 84 -17.78 -0.45 23.30
N SER A 85 -16.66 0.27 23.37
CA SER A 85 -16.60 1.70 23.10
C SER A 85 -16.52 1.97 21.60
N LEU A 86 -17.26 2.95 21.11
CA LEU A 86 -17.06 3.52 19.78
C LEU A 86 -15.85 4.46 19.80
N ASP A 87 -15.08 4.47 18.71
CA ASP A 87 -14.02 5.48 18.51
C ASP A 87 -14.68 6.77 17.96
N GLU A 88 -14.01 7.90 18.06
CA GLU A 88 -14.46 9.17 17.48
C GLU A 88 -13.97 9.34 16.03
N ARG A 89 -13.05 8.48 15.59
CA ARG A 89 -12.38 8.59 14.29
C ARG A 89 -12.91 7.58 13.29
N LEU A 90 -13.08 8.04 12.05
CA LEU A 90 -13.32 7.17 10.90
C LEU A 90 -11.98 6.69 10.32
N GLY A 91 -11.95 5.42 9.93
CA GLY A 91 -10.84 4.83 9.17
C GLY A 91 -11.02 5.04 7.66
N ALA A 92 -12.26 4.96 7.18
CA ALA A 92 -12.62 5.19 5.79
C ALA A 92 -14.07 5.69 5.63
N VAL A 93 -14.37 6.26 4.47
CA VAL A 93 -15.70 6.71 4.04
C VAL A 93 -15.88 6.32 2.57
N VAL A 94 -16.97 5.62 2.26
CA VAL A 94 -17.38 5.38 0.87
C VAL A 94 -18.27 6.53 0.42
N ARG A 95 -18.00 7.07 -0.77
CA ARG A 95 -18.79 8.11 -1.44
C ARG A 95 -18.97 7.74 -2.90
N GLY A 96 -20.14 7.19 -3.25
CA GLY A 96 -20.35 6.65 -4.59
C GLY A 96 -19.36 5.54 -4.90
N ASP A 97 -18.54 5.75 -5.92
CA ASP A 97 -17.49 4.86 -6.42
C ASP A 97 -16.10 5.12 -5.82
N ILE A 98 -16.01 5.96 -4.78
CA ILE A 98 -14.72 6.31 -4.16
C ILE A 98 -14.69 5.91 -2.70
N ILE A 99 -13.61 5.23 -2.31
CA ILE A 99 -13.29 4.97 -0.90
C ILE A 99 -12.23 5.99 -0.46
N LEU A 100 -12.60 6.88 0.45
CA LEU A 100 -11.71 7.83 1.12
C LEU A 100 -11.18 7.23 2.41
N PHE A 101 -9.88 7.30 2.70
CA PHE A 101 -9.32 6.69 3.90
C PHE A 101 -8.12 7.45 4.46
N VAL A 102 -7.82 7.19 5.73
CA VAL A 102 -6.75 7.91 6.46
C VAL A 102 -5.35 7.43 6.10
N SER A 103 -5.17 6.12 5.89
CA SER A 103 -3.88 5.52 5.49
C SER A 103 -4.06 4.08 4.98
N PHE A 104 -3.16 3.60 4.11
CA PHE A 104 -3.19 2.21 3.64
C PHE A 104 -3.11 1.16 4.76
N PRO A 105 -2.29 1.31 5.82
CA PRO A 105 -2.32 0.37 6.94
C PRO A 105 -3.69 0.27 7.63
N VAL A 106 -4.42 1.39 7.73
CA VAL A 106 -5.78 1.37 8.29
C VAL A 106 -6.74 0.66 7.35
N LEU A 107 -6.70 0.98 6.06
CA LEU A 107 -7.54 0.32 5.05
C LEU A 107 -7.30 -1.20 5.01
N ARG A 108 -6.04 -1.65 5.00
CA ARG A 108 -5.64 -3.07 5.04
C ARG A 108 -6.09 -3.81 6.29
N SER A 109 -6.27 -3.09 7.40
CA SER A 109 -6.75 -3.71 8.64
C SER A 109 -8.26 -3.93 8.67
N ILE A 110 -8.99 -3.29 7.74
CA ILE A 110 -10.46 -3.29 7.68
C ILE A 110 -10.95 -4.08 6.47
N LEU A 111 -10.37 -3.84 5.30
CA LEU A 111 -10.74 -4.47 4.03
C LEU A 111 -9.63 -5.40 3.56
N THR A 112 -10.02 -6.51 2.95
CA THR A 112 -9.10 -7.44 2.29
C THR A 112 -8.73 -6.87 0.92
N VAL A 113 -7.85 -5.87 0.90
CA VAL A 113 -7.39 -5.20 -0.32
C VAL A 113 -6.32 -6.06 -1.00
N GLN A 114 -6.69 -7.22 -1.55
CA GLN A 114 -5.71 -8.15 -2.11
C GLN A 114 -5.21 -7.71 -3.48
N GLU A 115 -6.04 -7.16 -4.36
CA GLU A 115 -5.66 -7.06 -5.77
C GLU A 115 -4.80 -5.83 -6.11
N HIS A 116 -4.90 -4.76 -5.31
CA HIS A 116 -4.13 -3.53 -5.54
C HIS A 116 -2.82 -3.45 -4.72
N PHE A 117 -2.54 -4.45 -3.86
CA PHE A 117 -1.38 -4.44 -2.94
C PHE A 117 -0.56 -5.72 -2.92
N THR A 118 -0.86 -6.70 -3.77
CA THR A 118 -0.06 -7.91 -3.85
C THR A 118 1.40 -7.59 -4.18
N GLU A 119 2.29 -8.00 -3.28
CA GLU A 119 3.73 -8.01 -3.48
C GLU A 119 4.11 -9.10 -4.48
N ALA A 120 5.17 -8.88 -5.25
CA ALA A 120 5.80 -9.95 -6.01
C ALA A 120 6.24 -11.08 -5.06
N THR A 121 5.85 -12.33 -5.37
CA THR A 121 6.30 -13.55 -4.71
C THR A 121 7.80 -13.75 -4.91
N ALA A 122 8.42 -14.65 -4.14
CA ALA A 122 9.83 -14.97 -4.35
C ALA A 122 10.12 -15.52 -5.77
N GLN A 123 9.14 -16.21 -6.37
CA GLN A 123 9.23 -16.69 -7.75
C GLN A 123 9.18 -15.53 -8.74
N GLU A 124 8.17 -14.65 -8.64
CA GLU A 124 8.02 -13.48 -9.52
C GLU A 124 9.25 -12.55 -9.44
N VAL A 125 9.85 -12.39 -8.26
CA VAL A 125 11.11 -11.64 -8.09
C VAL A 125 12.29 -12.30 -8.83
N ASN A 126 12.37 -13.63 -8.83
CA ASN A 126 13.42 -14.36 -9.56
C ASN A 126 13.23 -14.24 -11.07
N GLU A 127 11.99 -14.39 -11.54
CA GLU A 127 11.63 -14.24 -12.96
C GLU A 127 11.94 -12.83 -13.45
N PHE A 128 11.57 -11.80 -12.67
CA PHE A 128 11.91 -10.42 -12.97
C PHE A 128 13.42 -10.19 -13.12
N ALA A 129 14.23 -10.74 -12.21
CA ALA A 129 15.69 -10.60 -12.27
C ALA A 129 16.33 -11.33 -13.45
N GLN A 130 15.61 -12.27 -14.07
CA GLN A 130 16.05 -13.04 -15.24
C GLN A 130 15.51 -12.46 -16.56
N HIS A 131 14.78 -11.35 -16.51
CA HIS A 131 14.26 -10.72 -17.72
C HIS A 131 15.39 -10.38 -18.69
N PRO A 132 15.25 -10.63 -20.01
CA PRO A 132 16.32 -10.40 -20.98
C PRO A 132 16.84 -8.95 -20.99
N SER A 133 16.00 -7.98 -20.65
CA SER A 133 16.36 -6.56 -20.55
C SER A 133 17.30 -6.22 -19.39
N PHE A 134 17.57 -7.14 -18.46
CA PHE A 134 18.40 -6.87 -17.28
C PHE A 134 19.72 -7.64 -17.27
N TYR A 135 20.74 -6.97 -16.74
CA TYR A 135 21.96 -7.59 -16.24
C TYR A 135 22.00 -7.45 -14.72
N VAL A 136 22.12 -8.58 -14.02
CA VAL A 136 22.21 -8.64 -12.56
C VAL A 136 23.56 -9.20 -12.17
N GLU A 137 24.48 -8.32 -11.79
CA GLU A 137 25.86 -8.70 -11.44
C GLU A 137 25.92 -9.69 -10.27
N ASN A 138 25.10 -9.46 -9.23
CA ASN A 138 25.03 -10.33 -8.07
C ASN A 138 23.58 -10.65 -7.67
N PRO A 139 23.04 -11.81 -8.10
CA PRO A 139 21.67 -12.21 -7.77
C PRO A 139 21.41 -12.34 -6.27
N ALA A 140 22.41 -12.69 -5.45
CA ALA A 140 22.24 -12.79 -4.00
C ALA A 140 22.05 -11.40 -3.36
N VAL A 141 22.84 -10.41 -3.80
CA VAL A 141 22.70 -9.02 -3.35
C VAL A 141 21.36 -8.45 -3.78
N PHE A 142 20.95 -8.66 -5.04
CA PHE A 142 19.62 -8.26 -5.52
C PHE A 142 18.50 -8.82 -4.64
N LYS A 143 18.51 -10.14 -4.37
CA LYS A 143 17.51 -10.79 -3.50
C LYS A 143 17.51 -10.23 -2.08
N SER A 144 18.67 -9.92 -1.52
CA SER A 144 18.79 -9.36 -0.16
C SER A 144 18.13 -7.98 -0.01
N HIS A 145 17.98 -7.24 -1.12
CA HIS A 145 17.37 -5.91 -1.15
C HIS A 145 15.84 -5.91 -1.28
N MET A 146 15.22 -7.08 -1.45
CA MET A 146 13.78 -7.22 -1.71
C MET A 146 12.93 -7.06 -0.45
N ASP A 147 12.56 -5.82 -0.15
CA ASP A 147 11.52 -5.49 0.82
C ASP A 147 10.14 -5.31 0.18
N GLU A 148 9.10 -5.12 1.00
CA GLU A 148 7.70 -4.92 0.57
C GLU A 148 7.58 -3.86 -0.54
N ARG A 149 8.33 -2.75 -0.46
CA ARG A 149 8.28 -1.71 -1.48
C ARG A 149 8.87 -2.19 -2.80
N CYS A 150 10.05 -2.83 -2.77
CA CYS A 150 10.66 -3.37 -3.99
C CYS A 150 9.73 -4.39 -4.66
N ARG A 151 9.10 -5.28 -3.88
CA ARG A 151 8.19 -6.31 -4.39
C ARG A 151 6.93 -5.72 -5.03
N LYS A 152 6.38 -4.64 -4.47
CA LYS A 152 5.25 -3.91 -5.07
C LYS A 152 5.62 -3.25 -6.39
N LEU A 153 6.79 -2.60 -6.45
CA LEU A 153 7.29 -2.00 -7.69
C LEU A 153 7.48 -3.07 -8.77
N ILE A 154 8.12 -4.19 -8.45
CA ILE A 154 8.29 -5.32 -9.38
C ILE A 154 6.94 -5.78 -9.93
N ARG A 155 5.94 -5.96 -9.07
CA ARG A 155 4.58 -6.35 -9.49
C ARG A 155 3.95 -5.33 -10.45
N GLY A 156 4.08 -4.04 -10.14
CA GLY A 156 3.61 -2.95 -11.00
C GLY A 156 4.26 -2.98 -12.37
N ILE A 157 5.59 -3.11 -12.40
CA ILE A 157 6.39 -3.21 -13.64
C ILE A 157 5.93 -4.42 -14.47
N SER A 158 5.83 -5.61 -13.88
CA SER A 158 5.37 -6.81 -14.58
C SER A 158 3.95 -6.66 -15.12
N LYS A 159 3.04 -5.99 -14.39
CA LYS A 159 1.67 -5.74 -14.84
C LYS A 159 1.61 -4.75 -16.00
N SER A 160 2.46 -3.71 -15.96
CA SER A 160 2.54 -2.69 -17.01
C SER A 160 3.13 -3.20 -18.32
N LYS A 161 3.88 -4.31 -18.28
CA LYS A 161 4.63 -4.87 -19.42
C LYS A 161 5.65 -3.91 -20.04
N VAL A 162 6.07 -2.86 -19.32
CA VAL A 162 7.05 -1.87 -19.81
C VAL A 162 8.35 -2.50 -20.33
N LEU A 163 8.77 -3.65 -19.77
CA LEU A 163 9.97 -4.36 -20.20
C LEU A 163 9.78 -5.22 -21.46
N ASP A 164 8.53 -5.59 -21.76
CA ASP A 164 8.15 -6.31 -22.97
C ASP A 164 7.87 -5.32 -24.12
N ASP A 165 7.31 -4.15 -23.80
CA ASP A 165 6.87 -3.14 -24.76
C ASP A 165 7.99 -2.18 -25.19
N HIS A 166 9.07 -2.09 -24.42
CA HIS A 166 10.20 -1.20 -24.68
C HIS A 166 11.55 -1.92 -24.60
N SER A 167 12.45 -1.56 -25.51
CA SER A 167 13.83 -2.05 -25.48
C SER A 167 14.62 -1.43 -24.32
N ALA A 168 15.68 -2.11 -23.89
CA ALA A 168 16.59 -1.57 -22.87
C ALA A 168 17.15 -0.19 -23.26
N GLU A 169 17.54 -0.01 -24.53
CA GLU A 169 18.04 1.25 -25.07
C GLU A 169 16.99 2.37 -24.98
N GLU A 170 15.73 2.08 -25.29
CA GLU A 170 14.63 3.05 -25.21
C GLU A 170 14.37 3.47 -23.76
N ILE A 171 14.42 2.52 -22.82
CA ILE A 171 14.25 2.77 -21.39
C ILE A 171 15.39 3.63 -20.84
N ILE A 172 16.65 3.35 -21.22
CA ILE A 172 17.82 4.14 -20.83
C ILE A 172 17.67 5.58 -21.35
N THR A 173 17.31 5.74 -22.62
CA THR A 173 17.09 7.06 -23.24
C THR A 173 16.00 7.84 -22.50
N ARG A 174 14.91 7.19 -22.12
CA ARG A 174 13.84 7.82 -21.32
C ARG A 174 14.33 8.20 -19.92
N ALA A 175 15.12 7.35 -19.28
CA ALA A 175 15.67 7.64 -17.96
C ALA A 175 16.54 8.91 -18.00
N ASP A 176 17.40 9.03 -19.01
CA ASP A 176 18.24 10.22 -19.20
C ASP A 176 17.41 11.50 -19.41
N SER A 177 16.29 11.40 -20.13
CA SER A 177 15.38 12.56 -20.34
C SER A 177 14.80 13.12 -19.04
N VAL A 178 14.68 12.27 -18.02
CA VAL A 178 14.26 12.62 -16.65
C VAL A 178 15.43 12.66 -15.69
N GLY A 179 16.67 12.88 -16.17
CA GLY A 179 17.85 13.06 -15.32
C GLY A 179 18.24 11.84 -14.49
N LEU A 180 17.89 10.64 -14.95
CA LEU A 180 18.26 9.37 -14.34
C LEU A 180 19.22 8.61 -15.24
N ALA A 181 20.50 8.63 -14.91
CA ALA A 181 21.48 7.77 -15.57
C ALA A 181 21.27 6.29 -15.17
N LEU A 182 21.08 5.43 -16.16
CA LEU A 182 21.08 3.97 -16.02
C LEU A 182 22.32 3.38 -16.68
N ASN A 183 22.95 2.40 -16.04
CA ASN A 183 24.11 1.71 -16.60
C ASN A 183 23.66 0.62 -17.58
N GLU A 184 24.45 0.41 -18.64
CA GLU A 184 24.22 -0.62 -19.65
C GLU A 184 25.35 -1.65 -19.67
N ASP A 185 25.00 -2.93 -19.85
CA ASP A 185 25.94 -4.01 -20.17
C ASP A 185 25.38 -4.89 -21.29
N GLY A 186 25.99 -4.79 -22.47
CA GLY A 186 25.65 -5.62 -23.63
C GLY A 186 24.19 -5.53 -24.06
N GLY A 187 23.63 -4.31 -24.17
CA GLY A 187 22.23 -4.09 -24.56
C GLY A 187 21.22 -4.33 -23.44
N ARG A 188 21.66 -4.38 -22.17
CA ARG A 188 20.80 -4.64 -21.00
C ARG A 188 21.02 -3.61 -19.92
N ILE A 189 19.96 -3.31 -19.18
CA ILE A 189 20.01 -2.40 -18.03
C ILE A 189 20.67 -3.13 -16.86
N VAL A 190 21.74 -2.56 -16.33
CA VAL A 190 22.41 -3.08 -15.13
C VAL A 190 21.59 -2.71 -13.89
N LEU A 191 21.10 -3.71 -13.16
CA LEU A 191 20.40 -3.45 -11.90
C LEU A 191 21.40 -3.08 -10.79
N PRO A 192 21.24 -1.93 -10.11
CA PRO A 192 22.19 -1.47 -9.11
C PRO A 192 22.31 -2.42 -7.92
N SER A 193 23.54 -2.61 -7.43
CA SER A 193 23.84 -3.35 -6.19
C SER A 193 23.55 -2.54 -4.92
N VAL A 194 23.42 -1.22 -5.05
CA VAL A 194 23.05 -0.31 -3.96
C VAL A 194 21.52 -0.24 -3.84
N LYS A 195 20.99 -0.61 -2.66
CA LYS A 195 19.53 -0.70 -2.39
C LYS A 195 18.74 0.56 -2.76
N ARG A 196 19.29 1.74 -2.45
CA ARG A 196 18.65 3.02 -2.72
C ARG A 196 18.47 3.22 -4.22
N ASP A 197 19.54 2.99 -4.97
CA ASP A 197 19.57 3.24 -6.42
C ASP A 197 18.72 2.19 -7.15
N LEU A 198 18.73 0.93 -6.69
CA LEU A 198 17.81 -0.10 -7.17
C LEU A 198 16.34 0.34 -7.02
N LYS A 199 15.96 0.88 -5.86
CA LYS A 199 14.60 1.40 -5.64
C LYS A 199 14.26 2.57 -6.55
N THR A 200 15.23 3.41 -6.89
CA THR A 200 15.06 4.49 -7.87
C THR A 200 14.76 3.91 -9.25
N VAL A 201 15.56 2.95 -9.72
CA VAL A 201 15.33 2.29 -11.02
C VAL A 201 13.95 1.62 -11.06
N LEU A 202 13.59 0.86 -10.02
CA LEU A 202 12.28 0.23 -9.92
C LEU A 202 11.13 1.25 -9.87
N SER A 203 11.34 2.41 -9.23
CA SER A 203 10.31 3.46 -9.21
C SER A 203 10.19 4.15 -10.57
N PHE A 204 11.27 4.30 -11.33
CA PHE A 204 11.24 4.84 -12.68
C PHE A 204 10.49 3.91 -13.64
N LEU A 205 10.81 2.62 -13.61
CA LEU A 205 10.15 1.60 -14.44
C LEU A 205 8.65 1.45 -14.13
N GLU A 206 8.23 1.75 -12.90
CA GLU A 206 6.81 1.76 -12.50
C GLU A 206 6.13 3.12 -12.72
N GLU A 207 6.80 4.07 -13.41
CA GLU A 207 6.30 5.44 -13.66
C GLU A 207 6.02 6.25 -12.37
N SER A 208 6.66 5.88 -11.28
CA SER A 208 6.59 6.53 -9.96
C SER A 208 7.62 7.67 -9.78
N VAL A 209 8.17 8.20 -10.88
CA VAL A 209 9.09 9.35 -10.89
C VAL A 209 8.63 10.43 -11.86
N TYR A 210 8.91 11.69 -11.55
CA TYR A 210 8.61 12.80 -12.44
C TYR A 210 9.66 13.91 -12.35
N LYS A 211 9.82 14.67 -13.45
CA LYS A 211 10.70 15.84 -13.50
C LYS A 211 9.93 17.11 -13.11
N GLY A 212 10.48 17.91 -12.21
CA GLY A 212 9.87 19.16 -11.77
C GLY A 212 10.01 20.24 -12.84
N ILE A 213 8.88 20.90 -13.18
CA ILE A 213 8.78 21.88 -14.28
C ILE A 213 9.67 23.12 -14.07
N PHE A 214 9.92 23.50 -12.82
CA PHE A 214 10.74 24.68 -12.50
C PHE A 214 12.13 24.34 -12.00
N SER A 215 12.24 23.28 -11.19
CA SER A 215 13.53 22.89 -10.61
C SER A 215 14.38 22.06 -11.56
N GLU A 216 13.79 21.45 -12.59
CA GLU A 216 14.37 20.40 -13.44
C GLU A 216 14.87 19.15 -12.68
N GLU A 217 14.78 19.14 -11.35
CA GLU A 217 15.03 17.97 -10.50
C GLU A 217 13.98 16.87 -10.68
N THR A 218 14.40 15.63 -10.46
CA THR A 218 13.55 14.44 -10.54
C THR A 218 13.12 13.99 -9.16
N TYR A 219 11.83 13.71 -8.99
CA TYR A 219 11.19 13.41 -7.72
C TYR A 219 10.44 12.09 -7.74
N LEU A 220 10.29 11.48 -6.56
CA LEU A 220 9.35 10.38 -6.35
C LEU A 220 7.93 10.92 -6.16
N THR A 221 6.96 10.40 -6.94
CA THR A 221 5.54 10.83 -6.94
C THR A 221 4.91 10.80 -5.54
N ASN A 222 5.24 9.77 -4.75
CA ASN A 222 4.64 9.56 -3.43
C ASN A 222 5.24 10.38 -2.27
N SER A 223 6.32 11.15 -2.49
CA SER A 223 6.97 11.86 -1.38
C SER A 223 7.62 13.21 -1.71
N LYS A 224 7.59 13.66 -2.98
CA LYS A 224 8.34 14.84 -3.48
C LYS A 224 9.80 14.84 -3.00
N ARG A 225 10.37 13.66 -2.77
CA ARG A 225 11.79 13.51 -2.40
C ARG A 225 12.60 13.55 -3.69
N PRO A 226 13.64 14.40 -3.76
CA PRO A 226 14.51 14.43 -4.92
C PRO A 226 15.26 13.11 -5.03
N VAL A 227 15.47 12.67 -6.27
CA VAL A 227 16.29 11.51 -6.59
C VAL A 227 17.74 11.98 -6.62
N THR A 228 18.46 11.78 -5.52
CA THR A 228 19.89 12.09 -5.43
C THR A 228 20.70 10.92 -6.00
N GLN A 229 21.28 11.08 -7.19
CA GLN A 229 22.29 10.14 -7.68
C GLN A 229 23.61 10.35 -6.95
N THR A 230 24.24 9.27 -6.52
CA THR A 230 25.66 9.30 -6.14
C THR A 230 26.46 9.23 -7.43
N VAL A 231 27.01 10.35 -7.86
CA VAL A 231 27.95 10.40 -8.97
C VAL A 231 29.22 9.68 -8.51
N HIS A 232 29.45 8.45 -8.98
CA HIS A 232 30.76 7.84 -8.87
C HIS A 232 31.68 8.56 -9.85
N LEU A 233 32.44 9.54 -9.35
CA LEU A 233 33.57 10.13 -10.07
C LEU A 233 34.64 9.04 -10.22
N THR A 234 34.62 8.31 -11.34
CA THR A 234 35.74 7.45 -11.72
C THR A 234 36.86 8.37 -12.22
N PHE A 235 37.85 8.62 -11.37
CA PHE A 235 39.10 9.22 -11.83
C PHE A 235 39.78 8.21 -12.75
N LEU A 236 39.85 8.54 -14.05
CA LEU A 236 40.78 7.89 -14.96
C LEU A 236 42.19 8.32 -14.53
N ALA A 237 42.89 7.46 -13.80
CA ALA A 237 44.32 7.59 -13.64
C ALA A 237 44.96 7.29 -15.00
N TYR A 238 45.48 8.31 -15.65
CA TYR A 238 46.48 8.14 -16.70
C TYR A 238 47.81 7.85 -16.01
N GLU A 239 48.30 6.62 -16.16
CA GLU A 239 49.73 6.26 -16.28
C GLU A 239 49.87 4.85 -16.88
#